data_AF-A0A2V8SZE1-F1
#
_entry.id   AF-A0A2V8SZE1-F1
#
_cell.length_a   1.000
_cell.length_b   1.000
_cell.length_c   1.000
_cell.angle_alpha   90.00
_cell.angle_beta   90.00
_cell.angle_gamma   90.00
#
_symmetry.space_group_name_H-M   'P 1'
#
loop_
_entity.id
_entity.type
_entity.pdbx_description
1 polymer ?
#
loop_
_entity_poly.entity_id
_entity_poly.type
_entity_poly.pdbx_seq_one_letter_code
_entity_poly.pdbx_strand_id
1 'polypeptide(L)'
;LSAQGQVRRNNRLPGGQGGINRPPFGIPQPGRNRPLNPNQIRKQQLQQRVMQAVGISPEQRMRIQEIRRSHDDEVISSGRRLRQARQALDRAIMSEQFNEAEVRRATEALAAAQADKTRLDASVRAQVRGVLTTDQVQRFHQLQREMMREMREQQRDGQKEPGPNGNKNVPQLEELDLLLLFSEARIEN
;
A
#
# COMPACT_ATOMS: atom_id res chain seq x y z
N LEU A 1 58.40 -55.48 27.19
CA LEU A 1 59.17 -54.80 26.13
C LEU A 1 58.37 -53.59 25.67
N SER A 2 59.02 -52.43 25.73
CA SER A 2 58.66 -51.10 25.22
C SER A 2 58.11 -51.13 23.77
N ALA A 3 57.49 -50.13 23.14
CA ALA A 3 57.50 -48.68 23.28
C ALA A 3 56.42 -48.06 22.35
N GLN A 4 55.97 -46.86 22.69
CA GLN A 4 55.81 -45.65 21.83
C GLN A 4 55.12 -45.80 20.46
N GLY A 5 54.00 -45.08 20.24
CA GLY A 5 54.02 -43.76 19.58
C GLY A 5 53.27 -43.88 18.23
N GLN A 6 52.59 -42.90 17.65
CA GLN A 6 52.42 -41.48 17.86
C GLN A 6 51.06 -41.07 17.29
N VAL A 7 50.42 -40.11 17.96
CA VAL A 7 49.36 -39.27 17.41
C VAL A 7 49.97 -38.31 16.37
N ARG A 8 49.44 -38.28 15.15
CA ARG A 8 49.54 -37.12 14.26
C ARG A 8 48.19 -36.84 13.59
N ARG A 9 47.48 -35.89 14.19
CA ARG A 9 46.45 -35.07 13.54
C ARG A 9 47.13 -34.27 12.43
N ASN A 10 46.56 -34.21 11.22
CA ASN A 10 46.69 -33.11 10.26
C ASN A 10 45.77 -33.31 9.03
N ASN A 11 44.75 -32.46 8.93
CA ASN A 11 44.17 -31.88 7.70
C ASN A 11 42.95 -31.07 8.15
N ARG A 12 43.13 -29.83 8.62
CA ARG A 12 43.23 -28.59 7.83
C ARG A 12 42.08 -28.46 6.82
N LEU A 13 41.00 -27.85 7.30
CA LEU A 13 39.94 -27.25 6.49
C LEU A 13 40.54 -26.10 5.66
N PRO A 14 40.29 -26.03 4.35
CA PRO A 14 40.59 -24.83 3.57
C PRO A 14 39.56 -23.73 3.91
N GLY A 15 40.09 -22.56 4.26
CA GLY A 15 39.32 -21.35 4.41
C GLY A 15 38.75 -20.89 3.08
N GLY A 16 37.44 -20.64 3.06
CA GLY A 16 36.77 -19.84 2.04
C GLY A 16 36.28 -18.56 2.71
N GLN A 17 37.04 -17.48 2.54
CA GLN A 17 36.64 -16.11 2.84
C GLN A 17 35.47 -15.73 1.92
N GLY A 18 34.24 -15.96 2.37
CA GLY A 18 33.05 -15.33 1.83
C GLY A 18 32.71 -14.13 2.71
N GLY A 19 33.16 -12.95 2.33
CA GLY A 19 32.88 -11.68 3.01
C GLY A 19 31.39 -11.36 2.98
N ILE A 20 30.65 -11.91 3.94
CA ILE A 20 29.31 -11.45 4.29
C ILE A 20 29.52 -10.24 5.20
N ASN A 21 29.41 -9.05 4.62
CA ASN A 21 29.17 -7.81 5.35
C ASN A 21 27.77 -7.89 6.01
N ARG A 22 27.64 -8.72 7.05
CA ARG A 22 26.54 -8.67 8.00
C ARG A 22 27.03 -7.78 9.14
N PRO A 23 26.51 -6.55 9.31
CA PRO A 23 26.77 -5.84 10.54
C PRO A 23 26.22 -6.67 11.71
N PRO A 24 26.94 -6.70 12.84
CA PRO A 24 26.63 -7.55 13.98
C PRO A 24 25.29 -7.14 14.60
N PHE A 25 24.54 -8.14 15.05
CA PHE A 25 23.40 -7.96 15.94
C PHE A 25 23.86 -7.21 17.20
N GLY A 26 23.42 -5.96 17.33
CA GLY A 26 23.72 -5.13 18.49
C GLY A 26 22.97 -3.81 18.45
N ILE A 27 22.12 -3.62 19.47
CA ILE A 27 21.54 -2.36 19.95
C ILE A 27 20.36 -1.80 19.11
N PRO A 28 19.14 -1.69 19.69
CA PRO A 28 18.09 -0.88 19.09
C PRO A 28 18.53 0.58 19.12
N GLN A 29 18.89 1.14 17.97
CA GLN A 29 19.19 2.58 17.85
C GLN A 29 17.88 3.36 18.02
N PRO A 30 17.73 4.16 19.10
CA PRO A 30 16.64 5.11 19.19
C PRO A 30 16.92 6.26 18.21
N GLY A 31 15.95 6.59 17.36
CA GLY A 31 15.99 7.85 16.60
C GLY A 31 16.51 7.78 15.16
N ARG A 32 16.36 6.66 14.43
CA ARG A 32 16.49 6.73 12.96
C ARG A 32 15.29 7.48 12.37
N ASN A 33 15.48 8.79 12.15
CA ASN A 33 14.75 9.59 11.19
C ASN A 33 14.82 8.87 9.82
N ARG A 34 13.88 7.95 9.55
CA ARG A 34 13.70 7.42 8.20
C ARG A 34 13.26 8.61 7.35
N PRO A 35 14.04 9.02 6.33
CA PRO A 35 13.59 10.06 5.42
C PRO A 35 12.25 9.64 4.83
N LEU A 36 11.26 10.53 4.87
CA LEU A 36 9.94 10.25 4.28
C LEU A 36 10.13 9.81 2.83
N ASN A 37 9.42 8.75 2.45
CA ASN A 37 9.41 8.29 1.06
C ASN A 37 8.93 9.47 0.17
N PRO A 38 9.59 9.80 -0.95
CA PRO A 38 9.18 10.90 -1.84
C PRO A 38 7.69 10.89 -2.21
N ASN A 39 7.09 9.70 -2.31
CA ASN A 39 5.66 9.53 -2.58
C ASN A 39 4.78 9.99 -1.40
N GLN A 40 5.23 9.82 -0.16
CA GLN A 40 4.51 10.31 1.04
C GLN A 40 4.54 11.83 1.12
N ILE A 41 5.67 12.47 0.79
CA ILE A 41 5.79 13.93 0.78
C ILE A 41 4.82 14.53 -0.24
N ARG A 42 4.78 13.98 -1.46
CA ARG A 42 3.84 14.41 -2.51
C ARG A 42 2.38 14.25 -2.07
N LYS A 43 2.04 13.12 -1.43
CA LYS A 43 0.69 12.86 -0.92
C LYS A 43 0.28 13.87 0.17
N GLN A 44 1.18 14.18 1.10
CA GLN A 44 0.92 15.19 2.15
C GLN A 44 0.72 16.59 1.56
N GLN A 45 1.55 16.97 0.57
CA GLN A 45 1.38 18.26 -0.12
C GLN A 45 0.04 18.35 -0.86
N LEU A 46 -0.34 17.27 -1.55
CA LEU A 46 -1.63 17.20 -2.24
C LEU A 46 -2.79 17.30 -1.26
N GLN A 47 -2.73 16.55 -0.16
CA GLN A 47 -3.72 16.61 0.91
C GLN A 47 -3.88 18.03 1.46
N GLN A 48 -2.77 18.72 1.78
CA GLN A 48 -2.82 20.09 2.29
C GLN A 48 -3.47 21.04 1.28
N ARG A 49 -3.11 20.94 -0.01
CA ARG A 49 -3.73 21.74 -1.08
C ARG A 49 -5.24 21.52 -1.16
N VAL A 50 -5.68 20.26 -1.15
CA VAL A 50 -7.10 19.93 -1.20
C VAL A 50 -7.84 20.46 0.03
N MET A 51 -7.29 20.28 1.23
CA MET A 51 -7.91 20.76 2.47
C MET A 51 -8.08 22.28 2.48
N GLN A 52 -7.10 23.01 1.96
CA GLN A 52 -7.15 24.47 1.81
C GLN A 52 -8.17 24.88 0.76
N ALA A 53 -8.15 24.27 -0.43
CA ALA A 53 -9.03 24.61 -1.54
C ALA A 53 -10.52 24.31 -1.25
N VAL A 54 -10.81 23.20 -0.54
CA VAL A 54 -12.18 22.86 -0.14
C VAL A 54 -12.66 23.73 1.03
N GLY A 55 -11.73 24.22 1.87
CA GLY A 55 -12.04 25.05 3.04
C GLY A 55 -12.57 24.22 4.21
N ILE A 56 -11.89 23.12 4.54
CA ILE A 56 -12.30 22.21 5.62
C ILE A 56 -11.82 22.72 6.97
N SER A 57 -12.77 22.93 7.90
CA SER A 57 -12.50 23.45 9.25
C SER A 57 -11.74 22.44 10.12
N PRO A 58 -11.03 22.89 11.17
CA PRO A 58 -10.38 21.99 12.14
C PRO A 58 -11.34 20.95 12.74
N GLU A 59 -12.57 21.34 13.05
CA GLU A 59 -13.60 20.48 13.64
C GLU A 59 -14.06 19.40 12.65
N GLN A 60 -14.25 19.78 11.37
CA GLN A 60 -14.59 18.82 10.32
C GLN A 60 -13.47 17.81 10.11
N ARG A 61 -12.20 18.24 10.19
CA ARG A 61 -11.03 17.33 10.10
C ARG A 61 -11.04 16.30 11.22
N MET A 62 -11.27 16.74 12.46
CA MET A 62 -11.36 15.86 13.63
C MET A 62 -12.46 14.80 13.44
N ARG A 63 -13.66 15.23 13.02
CA ARG A 63 -14.78 14.29 12.76
C ARG A 63 -14.46 13.29 11.66
N ILE A 64 -13.85 13.73 10.56
CA ILE A 64 -13.42 12.83 9.47
C ILE A 64 -12.37 11.83 9.96
N GLN A 65 -11.45 12.25 10.82
CA GLN A 65 -10.44 11.36 11.40
C GLN A 65 -11.08 10.34 12.35
N GLU A 66 -12.07 10.75 13.14
CA GLU A 66 -12.80 9.86 14.04
C GLU A 66 -13.59 8.78 13.28
N ILE A 67 -14.33 9.17 12.23
CA ILE A 67 -15.03 8.23 11.33
C ILE A 67 -14.05 7.20 10.74
N ARG A 68 -12.83 7.60 10.40
CA ARG A 68 -11.84 6.64 9.90
C ARG A 68 -11.38 5.70 10.97
N ARG A 69 -11.00 6.24 12.13
CA ARG A 69 -10.53 5.45 13.27
C ARG A 69 -11.55 4.40 13.69
N SER A 70 -12.84 4.73 13.65
CA SER A 70 -13.91 3.78 13.97
C SER A 70 -14.05 2.63 12.97
N HIS A 71 -13.53 2.77 11.75
CA HIS A 71 -13.57 1.75 10.70
C HIS A 71 -12.21 1.12 10.39
N ASP A 72 -11.14 1.49 11.10
CA ASP A 72 -9.77 1.07 10.78
C ASP A 72 -9.62 -0.46 10.75
N ASP A 73 -10.14 -1.16 11.76
CA ASP A 73 -10.05 -2.61 11.85
C ASP A 73 -10.86 -3.32 10.76
N GLU A 74 -12.01 -2.76 10.38
CA GLU A 74 -12.85 -3.25 9.28
C GLU A 74 -12.15 -3.06 7.92
N VAL A 75 -11.49 -1.92 7.72
CA VAL A 75 -10.73 -1.63 6.50
C VAL A 75 -9.53 -2.57 6.39
N ILE A 76 -8.81 -2.80 7.49
CA ILE A 76 -7.67 -3.73 7.53
C ILE A 76 -8.13 -5.16 7.28
N SER A 77 -9.20 -5.60 7.95
CA SER A 77 -9.72 -6.96 7.81
C SER A 77 -10.29 -7.24 6.42
N SER A 78 -11.06 -6.30 5.84
CA SER A 78 -11.56 -6.42 4.46
C SER A 78 -10.43 -6.44 3.43
N GLY A 79 -9.40 -5.60 3.61
CA GLY A 79 -8.20 -5.61 2.76
C GLY A 79 -7.44 -6.94 2.82
N ARG A 80 -7.27 -7.50 4.02
CA ARG A 80 -6.66 -8.84 4.20
C ARG A 80 -7.49 -9.93 3.52
N ARG A 81 -8.81 -9.95 3.71
CA ARG A 81 -9.72 -10.92 3.07
C ARG A 81 -9.64 -10.85 1.55
N LEU A 82 -9.65 -9.65 0.98
CA LEU A 82 -9.51 -9.46 -0.47
C LEU A 82 -8.18 -9.99 -1.00
N ARG A 83 -7.06 -9.71 -0.32
CA ARG A 83 -5.74 -10.24 -0.72
C ARG A 83 -5.70 -11.76 -0.65
N GLN A 84 -6.23 -12.35 0.43
CA GLN A 84 -6.29 -13.79 0.59
C GLN A 84 -7.14 -14.46 -0.49
N ALA A 85 -8.29 -13.89 -0.85
CA ALA A 85 -9.16 -14.43 -1.89
C ALA A 85 -8.51 -14.36 -3.28
N ARG A 86 -7.78 -13.28 -3.59
CA ARG A 86 -6.97 -13.19 -4.82
C ARG A 86 -5.91 -14.28 -4.87
N GLN A 87 -5.12 -14.41 -3.80
CA GLN A 87 -4.10 -15.47 -3.70
C GLN A 87 -4.68 -16.88 -3.79
N ALA A 88 -5.89 -17.10 -3.29
CA ALA A 88 -6.58 -18.38 -3.38
C ALA A 88 -7.00 -18.68 -4.83
N LEU A 89 -7.53 -17.69 -5.54
CA LEU A 89 -7.86 -17.82 -6.96
C LEU A 89 -6.60 -18.08 -7.81
N ASP A 90 -5.53 -17.32 -7.60
CA ASP A 90 -4.27 -17.50 -8.32
C ASP A 90 -3.72 -18.92 -8.10
N ARG A 91 -3.79 -19.43 -6.86
CA ARG A 91 -3.38 -20.81 -6.53
C ARG A 91 -4.27 -21.87 -7.19
N ALA A 92 -5.58 -21.68 -7.21
CA ALA A 92 -6.50 -22.62 -7.85
C ALA A 92 -6.27 -22.70 -9.37
N ILE A 93 -5.96 -21.57 -10.00
CA ILE A 93 -5.65 -21.51 -11.44
C ILE A 93 -4.29 -22.16 -11.74
N MET A 94 -3.29 -21.94 -10.90
CA MET A 94 -1.92 -22.44 -11.10
C MET A 94 -1.67 -23.84 -10.50
N SER A 95 -2.73 -24.53 -10.04
CA SER A 95 -2.64 -25.88 -9.50
C SER A 95 -2.16 -26.87 -10.56
N GLU A 96 -1.27 -27.80 -10.19
CA GLU A 96 -0.81 -28.89 -11.06
C GLU A 96 -1.97 -29.79 -11.51
N GLN A 97 -2.96 -29.98 -10.64
CA GLN A 97 -4.20 -30.68 -10.96
C GLN A 97 -5.32 -29.65 -11.09
N PHE A 98 -5.69 -29.35 -12.34
CA PHE A 98 -6.77 -28.42 -12.61
C PHE A 98 -8.11 -28.95 -12.07
N ASN A 99 -8.77 -28.15 -11.24
CA ASN A 99 -10.08 -28.45 -10.69
C ASN A 99 -11.02 -27.25 -10.88
N GLU A 100 -11.94 -27.36 -11.84
CA GLU A 100 -12.90 -26.31 -12.16
C GLU A 100 -13.76 -25.90 -10.96
N ALA A 101 -14.18 -26.86 -10.13
CA ALA A 101 -14.99 -26.58 -8.95
C ALA A 101 -14.21 -25.80 -7.87
N GLU A 102 -12.88 -25.95 -7.81
CA GLU A 102 -12.04 -25.14 -6.92
C GLU A 102 -11.86 -23.72 -7.45
N VAL A 103 -11.59 -23.55 -8.75
CA VAL A 103 -11.50 -22.23 -9.38
C VAL A 103 -12.81 -21.45 -9.23
N ARG A 104 -13.95 -22.13 -9.43
CA ARG A 104 -15.26 -21.51 -9.24
C ARG A 104 -15.48 -21.03 -7.80
N ARG A 105 -15.19 -21.87 -6.81
CA ARG A 105 -15.29 -21.49 -5.38
C ARG A 105 -14.38 -20.32 -5.03
N ALA A 106 -13.13 -20.31 -5.53
CA ALA A 106 -12.20 -19.22 -5.30
C ALA A 106 -12.65 -17.91 -5.97
N THR A 107 -13.25 -18.00 -7.16
CA THR A 107 -13.85 -16.85 -7.86
C THR A 107 -15.02 -16.28 -7.07
N GLU A 108 -15.92 -17.12 -6.57
CA GLU A 108 -17.06 -16.70 -5.74
C GLU A 108 -16.59 -16.03 -4.44
N ALA A 109 -15.54 -16.58 -3.79
CA ALA A 109 -14.94 -15.98 -2.60
C ALA A 109 -14.30 -14.62 -2.90
N LEU A 110 -13.63 -14.46 -4.03
CA LEU A 110 -13.06 -13.18 -4.47
C LEU A 110 -14.16 -12.14 -4.71
N ALA A 111 -15.23 -12.52 -5.42
CA ALA A 111 -16.36 -11.63 -5.68
C ALA A 111 -17.02 -11.16 -4.37
N ALA A 112 -17.23 -12.08 -3.41
CA ALA A 112 -17.76 -11.73 -2.09
C ALA A 112 -16.84 -10.76 -1.33
N ALA A 113 -15.53 -11.02 -1.30
CA ALA A 113 -14.57 -10.14 -0.64
C ALA A 113 -14.48 -8.75 -1.29
N GLN A 114 -14.60 -8.66 -2.62
CA GLN A 114 -14.69 -7.39 -3.34
C GLN A 114 -15.96 -6.63 -2.97
N ALA A 115 -17.12 -7.29 -2.99
CA ALA A 115 -18.39 -6.67 -2.65
C ALA A 115 -18.39 -6.11 -1.21
N ASP A 116 -17.87 -6.87 -0.24
CA ASP A 116 -17.73 -6.43 1.15
C ASP A 116 -16.85 -5.19 1.27
N LYS A 117 -15.69 -5.18 0.59
CA LYS A 117 -14.79 -4.03 0.59
C LYS A 117 -15.49 -2.80 -0.01
N THR A 118 -16.15 -2.95 -1.15
CA THR A 118 -16.88 -1.84 -1.81
C THR A 118 -17.98 -1.28 -0.92
N ARG A 119 -18.74 -2.13 -0.21
CA ARG A 119 -19.77 -1.69 0.74
C ARG A 119 -19.17 -0.90 1.90
N LEU A 120 -18.07 -1.39 2.47
CA LEU A 120 -17.37 -0.69 3.55
C LEU A 120 -16.86 0.67 3.07
N ASP A 121 -16.12 0.71 1.96
CA ASP A 121 -15.57 1.95 1.39
C ASP A 121 -16.71 2.95 1.09
N ALA A 122 -17.83 2.50 0.52
CA ALA A 122 -19.00 3.34 0.27
C ALA A 122 -19.64 3.89 1.56
N SER A 123 -19.76 3.07 2.60
CA SER A 123 -20.29 3.50 3.90
C SER A 123 -19.42 4.58 4.53
N VAL A 124 -18.10 4.38 4.59
CA VAL A 124 -17.17 5.37 5.14
C VAL A 124 -17.21 6.66 4.31
N ARG A 125 -17.24 6.58 2.97
CA ARG A 125 -17.41 7.75 2.10
C ARG A 125 -18.71 8.51 2.38
N ALA A 126 -19.82 7.81 2.56
CA ALA A 126 -21.11 8.43 2.86
C ALA A 126 -21.09 9.20 4.19
N GLN A 127 -20.48 8.61 5.22
CA GLN A 127 -20.31 9.27 6.52
C GLN A 127 -19.42 10.51 6.42
N VAL A 128 -18.27 10.41 5.73
CA VAL A 128 -17.37 11.56 5.49
C VAL A 128 -18.08 12.67 4.72
N ARG A 129 -18.85 12.33 3.68
CA ARG A 129 -19.67 13.31 2.94
C ARG A 129 -20.65 14.02 3.88
N GLY A 130 -21.23 13.33 4.85
CA GLY A 130 -22.14 13.90 5.84
C GLY A 130 -21.52 14.98 6.74
N VAL A 131 -20.18 15.04 6.83
CA VAL A 131 -19.45 16.09 7.56
C VAL A 131 -19.26 17.36 6.73
N LEU A 132 -19.27 17.25 5.41
CA LEU A 132 -19.01 18.36 4.48
C LEU A 132 -20.30 19.10 4.15
N THR A 133 -20.19 20.41 3.91
CA THR A 133 -21.30 21.20 3.37
C THR A 133 -21.48 20.95 1.86
N THR A 134 -22.65 21.27 1.33
CA THR A 134 -22.92 21.16 -0.11
C THR A 134 -21.90 21.95 -0.95
N ASP A 135 -21.55 23.16 -0.52
CA ASP A 135 -20.56 23.99 -1.22
C ASP A 135 -19.16 23.37 -1.20
N GLN A 136 -18.76 22.78 -0.08
CA GLN A 136 -17.49 22.07 0.04
C GLN A 136 -17.44 20.85 -0.88
N VAL A 137 -18.54 20.10 -1.01
CA VAL A 137 -18.66 18.98 -1.94
C VAL A 137 -18.52 19.46 -3.40
N GLN A 138 -19.15 20.59 -3.76
CA GLN A 138 -19.01 21.16 -5.10
C GLN A 138 -17.58 21.58 -5.40
N ARG A 139 -16.91 22.27 -4.45
CA ARG A 139 -15.48 22.64 -4.57
C ARG A 139 -14.59 21.42 -4.71
N PHE A 140 -14.87 20.36 -3.93
CA PHE A 140 -14.14 19.10 -4.02
C PHE A 140 -14.25 18.50 -5.43
N HIS A 141 -15.45 18.38 -5.98
CA HIS A 141 -15.65 17.85 -7.33
C HIS A 141 -14.99 18.72 -8.41
N GLN A 142 -15.00 20.04 -8.24
CA GLN A 142 -14.29 20.95 -9.14
C GLN A 142 -12.79 20.70 -9.12
N LEU A 143 -12.19 20.67 -7.93
CA LEU A 143 -10.77 20.42 -7.76
C LEU A 143 -10.37 19.04 -8.30
N GLN A 144 -11.20 18.02 -8.07
CA GLN A 144 -10.98 16.68 -8.61
C GLN A 144 -10.93 16.69 -10.15
N ARG A 145 -11.84 17.42 -10.81
CA ARG A 145 -11.83 17.55 -12.28
C ARG A 145 -10.61 18.30 -12.79
N GLU A 146 -10.19 19.35 -12.10
CA GLU A 146 -9.00 20.14 -12.45
C GLU A 146 -7.73 19.29 -12.34
N MET A 147 -7.51 18.62 -11.21
CA MET A 147 -6.38 17.69 -11.04
C MET A 147 -6.36 16.57 -12.09
N MET A 148 -7.54 16.05 -12.45
CA MET A 148 -7.66 15.00 -13.47
C MET A 148 -7.31 15.50 -14.88
N ARG A 149 -7.60 16.78 -15.18
CA ARG A 149 -7.19 17.43 -16.44
C ARG A 149 -5.67 17.65 -16.47
N GLU A 150 -5.12 18.25 -15.42
CA GLU A 150 -3.68 18.49 -15.30
C GLU A 150 -2.87 17.20 -15.44
N MET A 151 -3.30 16.11 -14.81
CA MET A 151 -2.59 14.84 -14.89
C MET A 151 -2.68 14.21 -16.29
N ARG A 152 -3.81 14.38 -16.99
CA ARG A 152 -3.95 13.92 -18.39
C ARG A 152 -3.06 14.72 -19.34
N GLU A 153 -2.88 16.02 -19.08
CA GLU A 153 -1.99 16.88 -19.85
C GLU A 153 -0.52 16.49 -19.62
N GLN A 154 -0.10 16.29 -18.37
CA GLN A 154 1.25 15.80 -18.04
C GLN A 154 1.57 14.45 -18.68
N GLN A 155 0.59 13.54 -18.76
CA GLN A 155 0.76 12.26 -19.45
C GLN A 155 0.92 12.40 -20.97
N ARG A 156 0.29 13.42 -21.57
CA ARG A 156 0.43 13.69 -23.01
C ARG A 156 1.80 14.28 -23.34
N ASP A 157 2.31 15.16 -22.49
CA ASP A 157 3.61 15.79 -22.69
C ASP A 157 4.77 14.84 -22.38
N GLY A 158 4.63 13.96 -21.39
CA GLY A 158 5.63 12.94 -21.05
C GLY A 158 5.76 11.78 -22.05
N GLN A 159 4.84 11.65 -23.02
CA GLN A 159 4.93 10.63 -24.09
C GLN A 159 5.81 11.05 -25.28
N LYS A 160 6.33 12.28 -25.30
CA LYS A 160 7.21 12.75 -26.40
C LYS A 160 8.67 12.26 -26.30
N GLU A 161 9.07 11.56 -25.23
CA GLU A 161 10.35 10.83 -25.19
C GLU A 161 10.16 9.40 -24.62
N PRO A 162 10.16 8.35 -25.47
CA PRO A 162 10.09 6.98 -24.99
C PRO A 162 11.48 6.49 -24.60
N GLY A 163 11.84 6.61 -23.32
CA GLY A 163 12.88 5.76 -22.74
C GLY A 163 12.38 4.31 -22.65
N PRO A 164 13.21 3.28 -22.94
CA PRO A 164 12.77 1.89 -23.12
C PRO A 164 12.33 1.16 -21.84
N ASN A 165 12.11 1.85 -20.72
CA ASN A 165 11.83 1.24 -19.42
C ASN A 165 10.80 2.04 -18.58
N GLY A 166 9.69 2.44 -19.21
CA GLY A 166 8.58 3.11 -18.53
C GLY A 166 7.84 2.17 -17.56
N ASN A 167 8.30 2.10 -16.32
CA ASN A 167 7.61 1.41 -15.22
C ASN A 167 6.22 2.04 -15.02
N LYS A 168 5.16 1.30 -15.39
CA LYS A 168 3.76 1.73 -15.33
C LYS A 168 3.23 1.73 -13.89
N ASN A 169 3.77 2.59 -13.03
CA ASN A 169 3.13 2.97 -11.77
C ASN A 169 2.60 4.40 -11.90
N VAL A 170 1.64 4.57 -12.81
CA VAL A 170 0.79 5.76 -12.80
C VAL A 170 -0.28 5.49 -11.74
N PRO A 171 -0.33 6.21 -10.61
CA PRO A 171 -1.45 6.07 -9.68
C PRO A 171 -2.72 6.39 -10.46
N GLN A 172 -3.61 5.41 -10.59
CA GLN A 172 -4.86 5.58 -11.32
C GLN A 172 -5.69 6.64 -10.59
N LEU A 173 -6.09 7.70 -11.28
CA LEU A 173 -6.88 8.83 -10.75
C LEU A 173 -8.22 8.43 -10.09
N GLU A 174 -8.66 7.17 -10.25
CA GLU A 174 -9.74 6.59 -9.44
C GLU A 174 -9.42 6.59 -7.93
N GLU A 175 -8.15 6.77 -7.58
CA GLU A 175 -7.62 6.92 -6.22
C GLU A 175 -7.71 8.36 -5.66
N LEU A 176 -8.18 9.37 -6.41
CA LEU A 176 -8.48 10.68 -5.80
C LEU A 176 -9.84 10.68 -5.13
N ASP A 177 -10.00 9.74 -4.21
CA ASP A 177 -11.18 9.58 -3.40
C ASP A 177 -11.06 10.43 -2.13
N LEU A 178 -12.20 10.84 -1.58
CA LEU A 178 -12.28 11.44 -0.24
C LEU A 178 -11.55 10.56 0.79
N LEU A 179 -11.58 9.23 0.61
CA LEU A 179 -10.84 8.30 1.48
C LEU A 179 -9.31 8.32 1.30
N LEU A 180 -8.79 8.78 0.17
CA LEU A 180 -7.34 8.88 -0.04
C LEU A 180 -6.79 10.26 0.33
N LEU A 181 -7.62 11.30 0.21
CA LEU A 181 -7.24 12.68 0.55
C LEU A 181 -7.17 12.95 2.07
N PHE A 182 -7.88 12.18 2.89
CA PHE A 182 -7.69 12.20 4.36
C PHE A 182 -6.98 10.96 4.92
N SER A 183 -6.30 10.19 4.07
CA SER A 183 -5.53 9.03 4.54
C SER A 183 -4.15 9.46 5.03
N GLU A 184 -3.93 9.36 6.35
CA GLU A 184 -2.58 9.35 6.90
C GLU A 184 -1.85 8.10 6.38
N ALA A 185 -0.60 8.26 5.98
CA ALA A 185 0.22 7.17 5.46
C ALA A 185 0.41 6.10 6.55
N ARG A 186 -0.37 5.02 6.52
CA ARG A 186 -0.04 3.81 7.27
C ARG A 186 0.95 2.99 6.47
N ILE A 187 2.10 2.76 7.11
CA ILE A 187 3.11 1.79 6.70
C ILE A 187 2.42 0.42 6.79
N GLU A 188 2.16 -0.20 5.64
CA GLU A 188 1.91 -1.63 5.59
C GLU A 188 3.17 -2.31 6.16
N ASN A 189 3.00 -3.04 7.26
CA ASN A 189 4.04 -3.85 7.89
C ASN A 189 3.79 -5.31 7.53
#